data_AF-A0A7K4GZ14-F1
#
_entry.id   AF-A0A7K4GZ14-F1
#
_cell.length_a   1.000
_cell.length_b   1.000
_cell.length_c   1.000
_cell.angle_alpha   90.00
_cell.angle_beta   90.00
_cell.angle_gamma   90.00
#
_symmetry.space_group_name_H-M   'P 1'
#
loop_
_entity.id
_entity.type
_entity.pdbx_description
1 polymer ?
#
loop_
_entity_poly.entity_id
_entity_poly.type
_entity_poly.pdbx_seq_one_letter_code
_entity_poly.pdbx_strand_id
1 'polypeptide(L)'
;MKEIGVIVNSLQEDVNSYNMVNCLNELSKTNRCYLFLLENTKNKLVTHADFSIFQAESLFSFKGHLISTSLFNSQCCLNSLCAFKKYLYLNKLEWMYLQSFNNEQVSNIFLHEEINIISKSSSYSDILTKLFKPTIGTVYNWNPDELLKVIE
;
A
#
# COMPACT_ATOMS: atom_id res chain seq x y z
N MET A 1 -17.94 10.17 -0.92
CA MET A 1 -16.52 10.56 -0.81
C MET A 1 -15.82 9.48 0.00
N LYS A 2 -14.82 8.82 -0.57
CA LYS A 2 -14.13 7.69 0.10
C LYS A 2 -12.94 8.20 0.90
N GLU A 3 -12.55 7.45 1.93
CA GLU A 3 -11.30 7.67 2.66
C GLU A 3 -10.28 6.61 2.22
N ILE A 4 -9.15 7.07 1.69
CA ILE A 4 -8.09 6.23 1.13
C ILE A 4 -6.80 6.54 1.90
N GLY A 5 -6.30 5.55 2.62
CA GLY A 5 -5.06 5.62 3.37
C GLY A 5 -3.98 4.78 2.70
N VAL A 6 -2.77 5.32 2.59
CA VAL A 6 -1.59 4.58 2.16
C VAL A 6 -0.57 4.57 3.29
N ILE A 7 -0.02 3.40 3.61
CA ILE A 7 1.05 3.24 4.59
C ILE A 7 2.36 3.04 3.87
N VAL A 8 3.36 3.83 4.24
CA VAL A 8 4.74 3.65 3.80
C VAL A 8 5.68 3.70 4.99
N ASN A 9 6.82 3.03 4.87
CA ASN A 9 7.86 3.12 5.90
C ASN A 9 8.39 4.56 5.96
N SER A 10 8.87 5.02 4.82
CA SER A 10 9.40 6.36 4.60
C SER A 10 9.25 6.73 3.12
N LEU A 11 9.14 8.02 2.83
CA LEU A 11 9.24 8.53 1.48
C LEU A 11 10.70 8.62 1.05
N GLN A 12 11.01 7.92 -0.03
CA GLN A 12 12.33 7.87 -0.64
C GLN A 12 12.37 8.75 -1.88
N GLU A 13 13.56 9.16 -2.29
CA GLU A 13 13.78 9.87 -3.55
C GLU A 13 13.77 8.89 -4.73
N ASP A 14 12.66 8.17 -4.89
CA ASP A 14 12.48 7.18 -5.94
C ASP A 14 11.20 7.39 -6.76
N VAL A 15 11.18 6.77 -7.95
CA VAL A 15 10.06 6.87 -8.90
C VAL A 15 8.76 6.32 -8.31
N ASN A 16 8.84 5.33 -7.43
CA ASN A 16 7.64 4.73 -6.82
C ASN A 16 6.97 5.71 -5.85
N SER A 17 7.74 6.36 -4.99
CA SER A 17 7.29 7.38 -4.05
C SER A 17 6.72 8.58 -4.80
N TYR A 18 7.40 9.03 -5.87
CA TYR A 18 6.91 10.09 -6.74
C TYR A 18 5.54 9.75 -7.35
N ASN A 19 5.41 8.56 -7.96
CA ASN A 19 4.17 8.13 -8.58
C ASN A 19 3.03 7.97 -7.57
N MET A 20 3.33 7.45 -6.38
CA MET A 20 2.35 7.31 -5.30
C MET A 20 1.83 8.67 -4.83
N VAL A 21 2.71 9.66 -4.62
CA VAL A 21 2.29 11.00 -4.21
C VAL A 21 1.42 11.66 -5.27
N ASN A 22 1.80 11.56 -6.55
CA ASN A 22 0.98 12.07 -7.65
C ASN A 22 -0.39 11.37 -7.75
N CYS A 23 -0.42 10.05 -7.56
CA CYS A 23 -1.66 9.29 -7.49
C CYS A 23 -2.57 9.83 -6.39
N LEU A 24 -2.05 10.04 -5.19
CA LEU A 24 -2.82 10.56 -4.06
C LEU A 24 -3.30 12.00 -4.29
N ASN A 25 -2.51 12.85 -4.95
CA ASN A 25 -2.94 14.20 -5.35
C ASN A 25 -4.09 14.16 -6.37
N GLU A 26 -4.04 13.25 -7.35
CA GLU A 26 -5.13 13.10 -8.32
C GLU A 26 -6.40 12.58 -7.63
N LEU A 27 -6.25 11.58 -6.74
CA LEU A 27 -7.38 11.02 -6.00
C LEU A 27 -7.97 12.01 -4.98
N SER A 28 -7.16 12.90 -4.40
CA SER A 28 -7.63 13.88 -3.41
C SER A 28 -8.57 14.94 -3.99
N LYS A 29 -8.61 15.09 -5.33
CA LYS A 29 -9.59 15.96 -6.01
C LYS A 29 -11.04 15.51 -5.78
N THR A 30 -11.27 14.22 -5.50
CA THR A 30 -12.62 13.65 -5.35
C THR A 30 -12.80 12.80 -4.08
N ASN A 31 -11.72 12.49 -3.37
CA ASN A 31 -11.69 11.64 -2.18
C ASN A 31 -10.86 12.28 -1.05
N ARG A 32 -10.97 11.73 0.16
CA ARG A 32 -10.05 12.08 1.25
C ARG A 32 -8.88 11.12 1.24
N CYS A 33 -7.71 11.63 0.91
CA CYS A 33 -6.49 10.86 0.84
C CYS A 33 -5.59 11.12 2.04
N TYR A 34 -4.93 10.07 2.50
CA TYR A 34 -4.08 10.06 3.67
C TYR A 34 -2.82 9.27 3.39
N LEU A 35 -1.67 9.80 3.79
CA LEU A 35 -0.42 9.07 3.81
C LEU A 35 0.05 8.90 5.24
N PHE A 36 0.31 7.66 5.64
CA PHE A 36 0.78 7.29 6.96
C PHE A 36 2.25 6.86 6.88
N LEU A 37 3.10 7.55 7.63
CA LEU A 37 4.54 7.28 7.70
C LEU A 37 4.86 6.51 8.98
N LEU A 38 5.59 5.40 8.88
CA LEU A 38 6.10 4.68 10.06
C LEU A 38 7.36 5.31 10.63
N GLU A 39 8.18 5.90 9.76
CA GLU A 39 9.41 6.57 10.14
C GLU A 39 9.26 8.08 9.92
N ASN A 40 9.76 8.86 10.87
CA ASN A 40 9.91 10.29 10.71
C ASN A 40 10.92 10.57 9.59
N THR A 41 10.43 10.80 8.38
CA THR A 41 11.30 11.22 7.28
C THR A 41 11.67 12.68 7.44
N LYS A 42 12.98 12.95 7.52
CA LYS A 42 13.54 14.29 7.31
C LYS A 42 13.58 14.68 5.82
N ASN A 43 13.28 13.72 4.94
CA ASN A 43 13.29 13.93 3.49
C ASN A 43 12.16 14.88 3.11
N LYS A 44 12.49 15.86 2.27
CA LYS A 44 11.47 16.71 1.65
C LYS A 44 10.70 15.87 0.63
N LEU A 45 9.40 16.12 0.54
CA LEU A 45 8.60 15.56 -0.54
C LEU A 45 9.18 16.00 -1.89
N VAL A 46 9.26 15.06 -2.83
CA VAL A 46 9.70 15.34 -4.21
C VAL A 46 8.71 16.28 -4.91
N THR A 47 7.45 16.29 -4.49
CA THR A 47 6.37 17.14 -5.04
C THR A 47 5.44 17.63 -3.92
N HIS A 48 4.57 18.61 -4.22
CA HIS A 48 3.57 19.09 -3.28
C HIS A 48 2.57 17.98 -2.91
N ALA A 49 2.12 17.94 -1.66
CA ALA A 49 1.08 17.02 -1.21
C ALA A 49 -0.25 17.76 -1.05
N ASP A 50 -1.23 17.41 -1.86
CA ASP A 50 -2.62 17.89 -1.82
C ASP A 50 -3.50 16.98 -0.94
N PHE A 51 -2.87 16.28 0.01
CA PHE A 51 -3.49 15.30 0.91
C PHE A 51 -2.85 15.38 2.30
N SER A 52 -3.48 14.72 3.28
CA SER A 52 -2.99 14.78 4.67
C SER A 52 -1.91 13.72 4.93
N ILE A 53 -0.85 14.11 5.63
CA ILE A 53 0.23 13.21 6.04
C ILE A 53 0.18 13.06 7.56
N PHE A 54 0.17 11.81 8.03
CA PHE A 54 0.11 11.44 9.44
C PHE A 54 1.21 10.44 9.80
N GLN A 55 1.49 10.31 11.09
CA GLN A 55 2.28 9.20 11.60
C GLN A 55 1.43 7.94 11.70
N ALA A 56 2.06 6.77 11.58
CA ALA A 56 1.39 5.47 11.54
C ALA A 56 0.59 5.15 12.82
N GLU A 57 0.88 5.77 13.96
CA GLU A 57 0.08 5.64 15.18
C GLU A 57 -1.38 6.11 14.99
N SER A 58 -1.63 6.97 13.99
CA SER A 58 -2.99 7.41 13.65
C SER A 58 -3.80 6.35 12.89
N LEU A 59 -3.19 5.22 12.49
CA LEU A 59 -3.85 4.16 11.72
C LEU A 59 -4.91 3.39 12.50
N PHE A 60 -4.79 3.32 13.82
CA PHE A 60 -5.70 2.51 14.65
C PHE A 60 -7.15 3.00 14.60
N SER A 61 -7.36 4.31 14.36
CA SER A 61 -8.68 4.94 14.28
C SER A 61 -9.13 5.25 12.85
N PHE A 62 -8.31 4.95 11.83
CA PHE A 62 -8.62 5.24 10.44
C PHE A 62 -9.76 4.35 9.91
N LYS A 63 -10.76 4.97 9.26
CA LYS A 63 -11.97 4.31 8.76
C LYS A 63 -12.10 4.44 7.24
N GLY A 64 -11.26 3.71 6.51
CA GLY A 64 -11.25 3.74 5.05
C GLY A 64 -10.60 2.52 4.41
N HIS A 65 -10.29 2.65 3.12
CA HIS A 65 -9.48 1.68 2.39
C HIS A 65 -8.01 1.92 2.74
N LEU A 66 -7.32 0.91 3.26
CA LEU A 66 -5.95 1.04 3.73
C LEU A 66 -5.00 0.21 2.88
N ILE A 67 -4.04 0.86 2.25
CA ILE A 67 -3.10 0.24 1.29
C ILE A 67 -1.71 0.26 1.91
N SER A 68 -1.19 -0.90 2.25
CA SER A 68 0.19 -1.11 2.67
C SER A 68 1.08 -1.32 1.43
N THR A 69 2.35 -0.95 1.52
CA THR A 69 3.31 -0.96 0.39
C THR A 69 4.49 -1.91 0.58
N SER A 70 4.58 -2.55 1.75
CA SER A 70 5.61 -3.52 2.11
C SER A 70 5.04 -4.61 3.01
N LEU A 71 5.77 -5.73 3.15
CA LEU A 71 5.39 -6.77 4.12
C LEU A 71 5.38 -6.24 5.56
N PHE A 72 6.34 -5.38 5.88
CA PHE A 72 6.47 -4.78 7.20
C PHE A 72 5.25 -3.92 7.55
N ASN A 73 4.88 -2.97 6.67
CA ASN A 73 3.74 -2.09 6.97
C ASN A 73 2.38 -2.79 6.79
N SER A 74 2.34 -3.95 6.13
CA SER A 74 1.16 -4.82 6.12
C SER A 74 0.86 -5.41 7.49
N GLN A 75 1.85 -5.67 8.32
CA GLN A 75 1.64 -6.09 9.71
C GLN A 75 0.93 -4.98 10.51
N CYS A 76 1.31 -3.72 10.29
CA CYS A 76 0.61 -2.57 10.89
C CYS A 76 -0.82 -2.45 10.34
N CYS A 77 -1.02 -2.70 9.04
CA CYS A 77 -2.33 -2.69 8.40
C CYS A 77 -3.30 -3.73 9.02
N LEU A 78 -2.80 -4.93 9.33
CA LEU A 78 -3.60 -5.97 10.02
C LEU A 78 -4.13 -5.49 11.36
N ASN A 79 -3.30 -4.76 12.12
CA ASN A 79 -3.66 -4.24 13.43
C ASN A 79 -4.61 -3.02 13.38
N SER A 80 -4.91 -2.48 12.19
CA SER A 80 -5.93 -1.44 12.05
C SER A 80 -7.33 -2.08 12.17
N LEU A 81 -7.96 -1.87 13.31
CA LEU A 81 -9.28 -2.44 13.64
C LEU A 81 -10.44 -1.73 12.92
N CYS A 82 -10.21 -0.48 12.48
CA CYS A 82 -11.25 0.38 11.94
C CYS A 82 -11.26 0.44 10.40
N ALA A 83 -10.25 -0.10 9.72
CA ALA A 83 -10.16 -0.09 8.27
C ALA A 83 -11.29 -0.93 7.63
N PHE A 84 -11.90 -0.40 6.57
CA PHE A 84 -12.99 -1.06 5.86
C PHE A 84 -12.50 -2.22 4.98
N LYS A 85 -11.44 -1.97 4.21
CA LYS A 85 -10.75 -2.98 3.40
C LYS A 85 -9.25 -2.72 3.51
N LYS A 86 -8.48 -3.80 3.61
CA LYS A 86 -7.01 -3.77 3.72
C LYS A 86 -6.42 -4.32 2.42
N TYR A 87 -5.40 -3.65 1.92
CA TYR A 87 -4.72 -4.00 0.68
C TYR A 87 -3.22 -3.99 0.89
N LEU A 88 -2.51 -4.86 0.18
CA LEU A 88 -1.07 -4.82 0.01
C LEU A 88 -0.77 -4.58 -1.47
N TYR A 89 -0.20 -3.41 -1.78
CA TYR A 89 0.30 -3.08 -3.11
C TYR A 89 1.77 -3.48 -3.27
N LEU A 90 2.03 -4.38 -4.22
CA LEU A 90 3.37 -4.93 -4.48
C LEU A 90 3.97 -4.34 -5.73
N ASN A 91 4.83 -3.34 -5.53
CA ASN A 91 5.65 -2.76 -6.59
C ASN A 91 6.84 -3.68 -6.99
N LYS A 92 7.31 -4.51 -6.07
CA LYS A 92 8.40 -5.49 -6.25
C LYS A 92 8.11 -6.73 -5.40
N LEU A 93 8.67 -7.89 -5.78
CA LEU A 93 8.55 -9.13 -5.00
C LEU A 93 9.55 -9.10 -3.84
N GLU A 94 9.25 -8.31 -2.81
CA GLU A 94 10.18 -7.95 -1.73
C GLU A 94 10.83 -9.15 -1.03
N TRP A 95 10.09 -10.25 -0.88
CA TRP A 95 10.58 -11.45 -0.20
C TRP A 95 11.75 -12.13 -0.91
N MET A 96 11.95 -11.90 -2.21
CA MET A 96 13.09 -12.44 -2.96
C MET A 96 14.42 -11.76 -2.59
N TYR A 97 14.34 -10.58 -1.95
CA TYR A 97 15.51 -9.78 -1.57
C TYR A 97 15.82 -9.87 -0.07
N LEU A 98 15.04 -10.64 0.70
CA LEU A 98 15.30 -10.84 2.11
C LEU A 98 16.55 -11.70 2.29
N GLN A 99 17.49 -11.22 3.11
CA GLN A 99 18.70 -11.99 3.46
C GLN A 99 18.36 -13.31 4.18
N SER A 100 17.27 -13.32 4.94
CA SER A 100 16.68 -14.52 5.54
C SER A 100 15.20 -14.60 5.19
N PHE A 101 14.83 -15.63 4.44
CA PHE A 101 13.43 -15.88 4.11
C PHE A 101 12.73 -16.52 5.30
N ASN A 102 11.93 -15.73 6.03
CA ASN A 102 11.03 -16.26 7.04
C ASN A 102 9.67 -16.59 6.39
N ASN A 103 9.50 -17.86 6.03
CA ASN A 103 8.29 -18.34 5.36
C ASN A 103 7.02 -18.04 6.16
N GLU A 104 7.07 -18.15 7.48
CA GLU A 104 5.92 -17.91 8.34
C GLU A 104 5.48 -16.44 8.28
N GLN A 105 6.42 -15.50 8.42
CA GLN A 105 6.11 -14.07 8.35
C GLN A 105 5.54 -13.66 6.99
N VAL A 106 6.11 -14.20 5.91
CA VAL A 106 5.66 -13.95 4.54
C VAL A 106 4.26 -14.53 4.35
N SER A 107 4.08 -15.82 4.65
CA SER A 107 2.80 -16.52 4.48
C SER A 107 1.69 -15.90 5.33
N ASN A 108 1.98 -15.46 6.55
CA ASN A 108 1.01 -14.81 7.43
C ASN A 108 0.43 -13.51 6.87
N ILE A 109 1.14 -12.82 5.96
CA ILE A 109 0.61 -11.64 5.27
C ILE A 109 -0.07 -12.03 3.96
N PHE A 110 0.62 -12.81 3.13
CA PHE A 110 0.14 -13.15 1.79
C PHE A 110 -1.09 -14.04 1.78
N LEU A 111 -1.24 -14.91 2.78
CA LEU A 111 -2.39 -15.79 2.91
C LEU A 111 -3.48 -15.22 3.83
N HIS A 112 -3.24 -14.07 4.48
CA HIS A 112 -4.21 -13.49 5.40
C HIS A 112 -5.51 -13.12 4.68
N GLU A 113 -6.66 -13.58 5.17
CA GLU A 113 -7.95 -13.40 4.50
C GLU A 113 -8.33 -11.91 4.36
N GLU A 114 -8.04 -11.10 5.39
CA GLU A 114 -8.38 -9.67 5.38
C GLU A 114 -7.53 -8.81 4.41
N ILE A 115 -6.36 -9.30 3.96
CA ILE A 115 -5.48 -8.52 3.07
C ILE A 115 -5.76 -8.89 1.62
N ASN A 116 -6.21 -7.93 0.83
CA ASN A 116 -6.30 -8.10 -0.62
C ASN A 116 -4.97 -7.71 -1.29
N ILE A 117 -4.51 -8.47 -2.27
CA ILE A 117 -3.22 -8.20 -2.91
C ILE A 117 -3.45 -7.47 -4.24
N ILE A 118 -2.76 -6.35 -4.43
CA ILE A 118 -2.71 -5.60 -5.68
C ILE A 118 -1.29 -5.74 -6.23
N SER A 119 -1.13 -6.24 -7.45
CA SER A 119 0.20 -6.34 -8.07
C SER A 119 0.46 -5.19 -9.03
N LYS A 120 1.73 -4.89 -9.28
CA LYS A 120 2.13 -3.93 -10.32
C LYS A 120 1.82 -4.41 -11.74
N SER A 121 1.91 -5.71 -11.99
CA SER A 121 1.83 -6.29 -13.33
C SER A 121 1.16 -7.67 -13.31
N SER A 122 0.74 -8.11 -14.49
CA SER A 122 0.19 -9.46 -14.72
C SER A 122 1.22 -10.54 -14.36
N SER A 123 2.47 -10.37 -14.75
CA SER A 123 3.54 -11.32 -14.41
C SER A 123 3.71 -11.50 -12.90
N TYR A 124 3.56 -10.42 -12.12
CA TYR A 124 3.59 -10.52 -10.66
C TYR A 124 2.34 -11.20 -10.12
N SER A 125 1.18 -10.92 -10.70
CA SER A 125 -0.08 -11.59 -10.34
C SER A 125 0.01 -13.10 -10.55
N ASP A 126 0.61 -13.56 -11.65
CA ASP A 126 0.78 -14.98 -11.95
C ASP A 126 1.67 -15.67 -10.92
N ILE A 127 2.76 -15.02 -10.49
CA ILE A 127 3.66 -15.54 -9.45
C ILE A 127 2.92 -15.62 -8.11
N LEU A 128 2.24 -14.55 -7.72
CA LEU A 128 1.49 -14.47 -6.46
C LEU A 128 0.37 -15.51 -6.39
N THR A 129 -0.34 -15.72 -7.50
CA THR A 129 -1.42 -16.72 -7.60
C THR A 129 -0.89 -18.14 -7.44
N LYS A 130 0.30 -18.43 -7.98
CA LYS A 130 0.92 -19.77 -7.87
C LYS A 130 1.49 -20.06 -6.49
N LEU A 131 2.02 -19.04 -5.80
CA LEU A 131 2.72 -19.22 -4.52
C LEU A 131 1.84 -18.99 -3.30
N PHE A 132 0.86 -18.10 -3.42
CA PHE A 132 0.05 -17.65 -2.28
C PHE A 132 -1.44 -17.66 -2.64
N LYS A 133 -1.97 -16.52 -3.09
CA LYS A 133 -3.38 -16.38 -3.47
C LYS A 133 -3.55 -15.39 -4.63
N PRO A 134 -4.70 -15.42 -5.32
CA PRO A 134 -4.96 -14.51 -6.42
C PRO A 134 -4.87 -13.04 -6.01
N THR A 135 -4.37 -12.21 -6.92
CA THR A 135 -4.47 -10.76 -6.77
C THR A 135 -5.88 -10.31 -7.15
N ILE A 136 -6.34 -9.20 -6.56
CA ILE A 136 -7.64 -8.61 -6.90
C ILE A 136 -7.55 -7.69 -8.13
N GLY A 137 -6.34 -7.39 -8.60
CA GLY A 137 -6.11 -6.53 -9.74
C GLY A 137 -4.66 -6.10 -9.89
N THR A 138 -4.39 -5.49 -11.04
CA THR A 138 -3.09 -4.92 -11.38
C THR A 138 -3.19 -3.41 -11.42
N VAL A 139 -2.25 -2.71 -10.78
CA VAL A 139 -2.13 -1.25 -10.84
C VAL A 139 -0.71 -0.90 -11.25
N TYR A 140 -0.53 -0.40 -12.46
CA TYR A 140 0.78 -0.05 -12.97
C TYR A 140 1.22 1.31 -12.43
N ASN A 141 2.33 1.34 -11.69
CA ASN A 141 2.98 2.58 -11.23
C ASN A 141 2.00 3.57 -10.57
N TRP A 142 1.11 3.10 -9.70
CA TRP A 142 0.12 3.94 -9.03
C TRP A 142 -0.80 4.72 -9.97
N ASN A 143 -1.21 4.13 -11.10
CA ASN A 143 -2.26 4.74 -11.93
C ASN A 143 -3.56 4.93 -11.10
N PRO A 144 -4.09 6.16 -10.97
CA PRO A 144 -5.22 6.44 -10.09
C PRO A 144 -6.53 5.79 -10.57
N ASP A 145 -6.76 5.73 -11.89
CA ASP A 145 -7.97 5.14 -12.46
C ASP A 145 -7.98 3.62 -12.27
N GLU A 146 -6.83 2.97 -12.46
CA GLU A 146 -6.67 1.54 -12.17
C GLU A 146 -6.85 1.26 -10.68
N LEU A 147 -6.25 2.09 -9.82
CA LEU A 147 -6.36 1.91 -8.37
C LEU A 147 -7.82 2.01 -7.91
N LEU A 148 -8.57 3.01 -8.39
CA LEU A 148 -9.98 3.17 -8.05
C LEU A 148 -10.82 1.98 -8.49
N LYS A 149 -10.62 1.46 -9.71
CA LYS A 149 -11.32 0.27 -10.21
C LYS A 149 -11.09 -0.97 -9.34
N VAL A 150 -9.91 -1.09 -8.74
CA VAL A 150 -9.53 -2.25 -7.92
C VAL A 150 -10.05 -2.14 -6.49
N ILE A 151 -10.13 -0.92 -5.93
CA ILE A 151 -10.58 -0.73 -4.55
C ILE A 151 -12.09 -0.47 -4.39
N GLU A 152 -12.80 -0.25 -5.51
CA GLU A 152 -14.27 -0.22 -5.61
C GLU A 152 -14.93 -1.56 -5.27
#